data_AF-A0A0K2RCT2-F1
#
_entry.id   AF-A0A0K2RCT2-F1
#
_cell.length_a   1.000
_cell.length_b   1.000
_cell.length_c   1.000
_cell.angle_alpha   90.00
_cell.angle_beta   90.00
_cell.angle_gamma   90.00
#
_symmetry.space_group_name_H-M   'P 1'
#
loop_
_entity.id
_entity.type
_entity.pdbx_description
1 polymer ?
#
loop_
_entity_poly.entity_id
_entity_poly.type
_entity_poly.pdbx_seq_one_letter_code
_entity_poly.pdbx_strand_id
1 'polypeptide(L)'
;MKYRWLEIALLGLHFGAYVGLLFLVLSPAIAVTFIVVQVAVFGLYMGGSFAPNHKGMPILSENSRVDFLTRQVVTSRNIAGGRFVTLLLGGLNHQIEHHLFPDMPRPHLREVRQLVKAHCDAEGIAYTETGLLHSYAIVVRYLNTVGLAAADPFTCPVAGEYRR
;
A
#
# COMPACT_ATOMS: atom_id res chain seq x y z
N MET A 1 3.04 27.71 -1.33
CA MET A 1 3.89 27.05 -2.35
C MET A 1 4.38 28.09 -3.35
N LYS A 2 5.70 28.21 -3.52
CA LYS A 2 6.36 29.25 -4.34
C LYS A 2 6.05 29.13 -5.84
N TYR A 3 5.67 27.95 -6.33
CA TYR A 3 5.52 27.64 -7.75
C TYR A 3 4.11 27.19 -8.15
N ARG A 4 3.08 27.51 -7.36
CA ARG A 4 1.72 26.99 -7.52
C ARG A 4 1.18 27.08 -8.96
N TRP A 5 1.35 28.23 -9.60
CA TRP A 5 0.83 28.45 -10.96
C TRP A 5 1.60 27.67 -12.02
N LEU A 6 2.91 27.52 -11.85
CA LEU A 6 3.72 26.69 -12.74
C LEU A 6 3.33 25.21 -12.61
N GLU A 7 3.14 24.72 -11.39
CA GLU A 7 2.69 23.34 -11.14
C GLU A 7 1.31 23.08 -11.76
N ILE A 8 0.35 23.99 -11.58
CA ILE A 8 -0.98 23.89 -12.21
C ILE A 8 -0.86 23.88 -13.74
N ALA A 9 -0.05 24.77 -14.32
CA ALA A 9 0.14 24.84 -15.76
C ALA A 9 0.77 23.54 -16.32
N LEU A 10 1.80 23.01 -15.65
CA LEU A 10 2.45 21.77 -16.05
C LEU A 10 1.53 20.55 -15.93
N LEU A 11 0.76 20.45 -14.83
CA LEU A 11 -0.24 19.40 -14.66
C LEU A 11 -1.36 19.52 -15.71
N GLY A 12 -1.87 20.73 -15.93
CA GLY A 12 -2.90 20.99 -16.95
C GLY A 12 -2.41 20.66 -18.35
N LEU A 13 -1.18 21.05 -18.70
CA LEU A 13 -0.55 20.70 -19.97
C LEU A 13 -0.37 19.18 -20.09
N HIS A 14 0.11 18.50 -19.05
CA HIS A 14 0.30 17.05 -19.07
C HIS A 14 -1.01 16.30 -19.33
N PHE A 15 -2.06 16.56 -18.54
CA PHE A 15 -3.33 15.89 -18.70
C PHE A 15 -4.05 16.31 -19.99
N GLY A 16 -4.00 17.59 -20.35
CA GLY A 16 -4.59 18.11 -21.57
C GLY A 16 -3.93 17.56 -22.83
N ALA A 17 -2.60 17.53 -22.88
CA ALA A 17 -1.85 16.94 -24.00
C ALA A 17 -2.09 15.44 -24.10
N TYR A 18 -2.14 14.72 -22.97
CA TYR A 18 -2.44 13.30 -22.95
C TYR A 18 -3.83 12.99 -23.53
N VAL A 19 -4.88 13.63 -23.00
CA VAL A 19 -6.25 13.43 -23.49
C VAL A 19 -6.38 13.92 -24.94
N GLY A 20 -5.84 15.08 -25.27
CA GLY A 20 -5.87 15.63 -26.62
C GLY A 20 -5.21 14.70 -27.65
N LEU A 21 -4.07 14.09 -27.31
CA LEU A 21 -3.40 13.13 -28.18
C LEU A 21 -4.24 11.88 -28.44
N LEU A 22 -4.96 11.38 -27.43
CA LEU A 22 -5.85 10.23 -27.60
C LEU A 22 -6.98 10.54 -28.60
N PHE A 23 -7.61 11.71 -28.51
CA PHE A 23 -8.68 12.12 -29.43
C PHE A 23 -8.17 12.58 -30.80
N LEU A 24 -6.88 12.90 -30.93
CA LEU A 24 -6.23 13.18 -32.21
C LEU A 24 -5.97 11.89 -33.00
N VAL A 25 -5.54 10.83 -32.31
CA VAL A 25 -5.08 9.58 -32.95
C VAL A 25 -6.18 8.52 -33.01
N LEU A 26 -7.11 8.51 -32.06
CA LEU A 26 -8.19 7.52 -31.96
C LEU A 26 -9.54 8.16 -32.27
N SER A 27 -10.48 7.36 -32.78
CA SER A 27 -11.87 7.82 -32.88
C SER A 27 -12.44 8.11 -31.48
N PRO A 28 -13.41 9.04 -31.35
CA PRO A 28 -13.91 9.44 -30.04
C PRO A 28 -14.37 8.27 -29.14
N ALA A 29 -15.06 7.28 -29.73
CA ALA A 29 -15.50 6.10 -29.00
C ALA A 29 -14.31 5.26 -28.47
N ILE A 30 -13.30 5.02 -29.31
CA ILE A 30 -12.11 4.26 -28.93
C ILE A 30 -11.30 5.02 -27.87
N ALA A 31 -11.15 6.34 -28.00
CA ALA A 31 -10.46 7.17 -27.02
C ALA A 31 -11.10 7.08 -25.62
N VAL A 32 -12.43 7.20 -25.55
CA VAL A 32 -13.17 7.05 -24.28
C VAL A 32 -13.00 5.66 -23.69
N THR A 33 -13.18 4.61 -24.50
CA THR A 33 -12.98 3.23 -24.04
C THR A 33 -11.57 3.01 -23.53
N PHE A 34 -10.56 3.54 -24.23
CA PHE A 34 -9.16 3.44 -23.81
C PHE A 34 -8.94 4.07 -22.43
N ILE A 35 -9.44 5.29 -22.20
CA ILE A 35 -9.31 5.98 -20.90
C ILE A 35 -9.99 5.17 -19.79
N VAL A 36 -11.21 4.66 -20.04
CA VAL A 36 -11.93 3.85 -19.03
C VAL A 36 -11.14 2.60 -18.66
N VAL A 37 -10.66 1.86 -19.65
CA VAL A 37 -9.85 0.65 -19.42
C VAL A 37 -8.55 1.00 -18.69
N GLN A 38 -7.85 2.04 -19.12
CA GLN A 38 -6.64 2.51 -18.47
C GLN A 38 -6.89 2.85 -17.00
N VAL A 39 -7.92 3.65 -16.69
CA VAL A 39 -8.24 4.04 -15.31
C VAL A 39 -8.62 2.83 -14.47
N ALA A 40 -9.41 1.90 -15.02
CA ALA A 40 -9.78 0.67 -14.32
C ALA A 40 -8.56 -0.21 -14.00
N VAL A 41 -7.71 -0.45 -14.99
CA VAL A 41 -6.49 -1.26 -14.84
C VAL A 41 -5.50 -0.57 -13.89
N PHE A 42 -5.31 0.75 -14.02
CA PHE A 42 -4.46 1.53 -13.12
C PHE A 42 -4.99 1.47 -11.68
N GLY A 43 -6.30 1.65 -11.48
CA GLY A 43 -6.92 1.55 -10.17
C GLY A 43 -6.73 0.18 -9.53
N LEU A 44 -6.92 -0.90 -10.30
CA LEU A 44 -6.68 -2.27 -9.84
C LEU A 44 -5.21 -2.49 -9.48
N TYR A 45 -4.28 -2.03 -10.33
CA TYR A 45 -2.84 -2.14 -10.10
C TYR A 45 -2.39 -1.36 -8.85
N MET A 46 -2.84 -0.11 -8.68
CA MET A 46 -2.50 0.70 -7.52
C MET A 46 -3.10 0.13 -6.24
N GLY A 47 -4.37 -0.27 -6.26
CA GLY A 47 -5.02 -0.94 -5.13
C GLY A 47 -4.33 -2.24 -4.75
N GLY A 48 -3.90 -3.01 -5.76
CA GLY A 48 -3.06 -4.18 -5.59
C GLY A 48 -1.71 -3.85 -4.97
N SER A 49 -1.05 -2.78 -5.38
CA SER A 49 0.29 -2.43 -4.90
C SER A 49 0.31 -1.88 -3.47
N PHE A 50 -0.72 -1.12 -3.07
CA PHE A 50 -0.82 -0.56 -1.72
C PHE A 50 -1.27 -1.58 -0.67
N ALA A 51 -2.22 -2.46 -1.02
CA ALA A 51 -2.85 -3.38 -0.09
C ALA A 51 -1.87 -4.26 0.74
N PRO A 52 -0.83 -4.87 0.15
CA PRO A 52 0.11 -5.72 0.87
C PRO A 52 0.79 -5.03 2.05
N ASN A 53 1.08 -3.73 1.92
CA ASN A 53 1.95 -3.02 2.85
C ASN A 53 1.28 -2.62 4.18
N HIS A 54 -0.05 -2.68 4.31
CA HIS A 54 -0.74 -2.27 5.55
C HIS A 54 -2.04 -3.01 5.86
N LYS A 55 -2.65 -3.75 4.91
CA LYS A 55 -3.86 -4.53 5.22
C LYS A 55 -3.52 -5.69 6.15
N GLY A 56 -4.29 -5.85 7.23
CA GLY A 56 -4.07 -6.89 8.25
C GLY A 56 -2.87 -6.60 9.17
N MET A 57 -2.44 -5.34 9.27
CA MET A 57 -1.52 -4.88 10.31
C MET A 57 -2.30 -4.46 11.57
N PRO A 58 -1.65 -4.43 12.74
CA PRO A 58 -2.24 -3.93 13.98
C PRO A 58 -2.92 -2.57 13.81
N ILE A 59 -4.12 -2.45 14.39
CA ILE A 59 -4.82 -1.17 14.55
C ILE A 59 -4.56 -0.72 15.98
N LEU A 60 -3.90 0.43 16.13
CA LEU A 60 -3.66 1.02 17.45
C LEU A 60 -4.96 1.64 17.97
N SER A 61 -5.24 1.46 19.26
CA SER A 61 -6.38 2.12 19.90
C SER A 61 -6.16 3.63 19.94
N GLU A 62 -7.26 4.39 20.01
CA GLU A 62 -7.22 5.85 20.10
C GLU A 62 -6.37 6.34 21.29
N ASN A 63 -6.45 5.62 22.42
CA ASN A 63 -5.71 5.95 23.65
C ASN A 63 -4.27 5.41 23.67
N SER A 64 -3.79 4.79 22.59
CA SER A 64 -2.46 4.21 22.51
C SER A 64 -1.39 5.30 22.47
N ARG A 65 -0.51 5.33 23.48
CA ARG A 65 0.64 6.24 23.55
C ARG A 65 1.86 5.57 22.94
N VAL A 66 1.93 5.63 21.60
CA VAL A 66 3.07 5.12 20.82
C VAL A 66 3.73 6.29 20.09
N ASP A 67 5.06 6.34 20.11
CA ASP A 67 5.83 7.35 19.40
C ASP A 67 5.66 7.20 17.88
N PHE A 68 6.13 8.22 17.14
CA PHE A 68 5.99 8.26 15.69
C PHE A 68 6.67 7.07 14.99
N LEU A 69 7.89 6.72 15.37
CA LEU A 69 8.65 5.66 14.71
C LEU A 69 7.95 4.32 14.92
N THR A 70 7.68 3.98 16.18
CA THR A 70 7.01 2.73 16.51
C THR A 70 5.66 2.64 15.83
N ARG A 71 4.87 3.73 15.81
CA ARG A 71 3.58 3.77 15.09
C ARG A 71 3.73 3.43 13.62
N GLN A 72 4.66 4.05 12.89
CA GLN A 72 4.83 3.78 11.45
C GLN A 72 5.31 2.35 11.20
N VAL A 73 6.21 1.84 12.03
CA VAL A 73 6.77 0.48 11.89
C VAL A 73 5.72 -0.59 12.19
N VAL A 74 5.03 -0.52 13.33
CA VAL A 74 4.15 -1.62 13.77
C VAL A 74 2.82 -1.68 13.02
N THR A 75 2.38 -0.57 12.43
CA THR A 75 1.14 -0.50 11.63
C THR A 75 1.35 -0.74 10.14
N SER A 76 2.60 -0.96 9.71
CA SER A 76 2.98 -1.18 8.32
C SER A 76 3.84 -2.44 8.17
N ARG A 77 3.99 -2.93 6.94
CA ARG A 77 4.96 -3.98 6.60
C ARG A 77 5.66 -3.63 5.31
N ASN A 78 6.88 -4.15 5.15
CA ASN A 78 7.57 -4.13 3.87
C ASN A 78 7.37 -5.42 3.08
N ILE A 79 7.49 -5.30 1.76
CA ILE A 79 7.41 -6.44 0.84
C ILE A 79 8.79 -6.75 0.26
N ALA A 80 9.26 -7.96 0.56
CA ALA A 80 10.49 -8.53 0.02
C ALA A 80 10.28 -9.15 -1.37
N GLY A 81 11.36 -9.24 -2.15
CA GLY A 81 11.37 -9.84 -3.49
C GLY A 81 12.33 -9.19 -4.49
N GLY A 82 13.29 -8.41 -4.00
CA GLY A 82 14.37 -7.85 -4.82
C GLY A 82 13.89 -6.86 -5.88
N ARG A 83 14.69 -6.70 -6.94
CA ARG A 83 14.46 -5.69 -8.00
C ARG A 83 13.15 -5.89 -8.74
N PHE A 84 12.72 -7.13 -8.92
CA PHE A 84 11.47 -7.44 -9.62
C PHE A 84 10.26 -6.92 -8.85
N VAL A 85 10.17 -7.21 -7.54
CA VAL A 85 9.09 -6.69 -6.70
C VAL A 85 9.17 -5.17 -6.56
N THR A 86 10.37 -4.60 -6.45
CA THR A 86 10.53 -3.13 -6.43
C THR A 86 10.02 -2.47 -7.71
N LEU A 87 10.29 -3.06 -8.88
CA LEU A 87 9.78 -2.57 -10.16
C LEU A 87 8.24 -2.69 -10.21
N LEU A 88 7.72 -3.88 -9.89
CA LEU A 88 6.29 -4.20 -9.91
C LEU A 88 5.48 -3.32 -8.94
N LEU A 89 6.07 -2.92 -7.82
CA LEU A 89 5.39 -2.09 -6.81
C LEU A 89 5.80 -0.60 -6.91
N GLY A 90 6.63 -0.21 -7.88
CA GLY A 90 7.05 1.18 -8.08
C GLY A 90 7.78 1.80 -6.88
N GLY A 91 8.45 0.97 -6.07
CA GLY A 91 9.10 1.36 -4.81
C GLY A 91 8.20 1.39 -3.58
N LEU A 92 6.89 1.13 -3.72
CA LEU A 92 5.93 1.07 -2.60
C LEU A 92 6.13 -0.15 -1.70
N ASN A 93 7.06 -1.04 -2.03
CA ASN A 93 7.44 -2.19 -1.21
C ASN A 93 8.23 -1.80 0.06
N HIS A 94 8.64 -0.53 0.16
CA HIS A 94 9.36 0.08 1.28
C HIS A 94 8.46 1.05 2.06
N GLN A 95 7.27 0.58 2.46
CA GLN A 95 6.25 1.39 3.13
C GLN A 95 6.74 1.98 4.46
N ILE A 96 7.45 1.18 5.26
CA ILE A 96 7.90 1.61 6.59
C ILE A 96 8.82 2.83 6.44
N GLU A 97 9.84 2.74 5.58
CA GLU A 97 10.78 3.83 5.37
C GLU A 97 10.13 5.01 4.65
N HIS A 98 9.21 4.76 3.72
CA HIS A 98 8.48 5.82 3.05
C HIS A 98 7.66 6.67 4.02
N HIS A 99 7.06 6.07 5.06
CA HIS A 99 6.33 6.82 6.07
C HIS A 99 7.22 7.46 7.13
N LEU A 100 8.38 6.87 7.42
CA LEU A 100 9.37 7.49 8.31
C LEU A 100 10.06 8.69 7.64
N PHE A 101 10.28 8.62 6.33
CA PHE A 101 11.02 9.62 5.55
C PHE A 101 10.27 9.95 4.24
N PRO A 102 9.11 10.63 4.30
CA PRO A 102 8.25 10.86 3.14
C PRO A 102 8.89 11.69 2.03
N ASP A 103 9.81 12.59 2.39
CA ASP A 103 10.54 13.44 1.45
C ASP A 103 11.76 12.74 0.82
N MET A 104 12.09 11.52 1.25
CA MET A 104 13.24 10.78 0.75
C MET A 104 12.99 10.30 -0.69
N PRO A 105 13.95 10.49 -1.60
CA PRO A 105 13.86 9.90 -2.93
C PRO A 105 13.75 8.36 -2.84
N ARG A 106 12.74 7.80 -3.51
CA ARG A 106 12.44 6.36 -3.51
C ARG A 106 13.65 5.43 -3.69
N PRO A 107 14.65 5.73 -4.54
CA PRO A 107 15.81 4.86 -4.69
C PRO A 107 16.60 4.63 -3.38
N HIS A 108 16.62 5.60 -2.46
CA HIS A 108 17.37 5.51 -1.21
C HIS A 108 16.64 4.73 -0.11
N LEU A 109 15.34 4.48 -0.26
CA LEU A 109 14.54 3.75 0.76
C LEU A 109 15.09 2.34 1.01
N ARG A 110 15.67 1.70 -0.01
CA ARG A 110 16.28 0.37 0.14
C ARG A 110 17.49 0.38 1.08
N GLU A 111 18.29 1.44 1.05
CA GLU A 111 19.49 1.59 1.88
C GLU A 111 19.07 1.90 3.32
N VAL A 112 18.17 2.88 3.48
CA VAL A 112 17.65 3.30 4.78
C VAL A 112 16.89 2.18 5.49
N ARG A 113 16.24 1.29 4.75
CA ARG A 113 15.60 0.09 5.29
C ARG A 113 16.53 -0.74 6.17
N GLN A 114 17.81 -0.88 5.81
CA GLN A 114 18.75 -1.66 6.61
C GLN A 114 19.02 -1.00 7.96
N LEU A 115 19.12 0.34 7.99
CA LEU A 115 19.31 1.13 9.20
C LEU A 115 18.08 1.08 10.10
N VAL A 116 16.88 1.26 9.53
CA VAL A 116 15.62 1.20 10.27
C VAL A 116 15.42 -0.19 10.87
N LYS A 117 15.65 -1.25 10.09
CA LYS A 117 15.52 -2.62 10.60
C LYS A 117 16.50 -2.89 11.75
N ALA A 118 17.77 -2.51 11.60
CA ALA A 118 18.77 -2.68 12.66
C ALA A 118 18.41 -1.90 13.94
N HIS A 119 17.86 -0.69 13.80
CA HIS A 119 17.38 0.09 14.93
C HIS A 119 16.17 -0.57 15.61
N CYS A 120 15.19 -1.04 14.84
CA CYS A 120 14.05 -1.78 15.37
C CYS A 120 14.48 -3.04 16.13
N ASP A 121 15.46 -3.78 15.60
CA ASP A 121 16.01 -4.97 16.26
C ASP A 121 16.69 -4.60 17.59
N ALA A 122 17.43 -3.48 17.65
CA ALA A 122 18.10 -3.00 18.87
C ALA A 122 17.11 -2.53 19.95
N GLU A 123 16.01 -1.90 19.56
CA GLU A 123 14.97 -1.37 20.46
C GLU A 123 13.85 -2.37 20.78
N GLY A 124 13.91 -3.59 20.21
CA GLY A 124 12.87 -4.60 20.38
C GLY A 124 11.53 -4.27 19.71
N ILE A 125 11.54 -3.43 18.66
CA ILE A 125 10.36 -3.04 17.89
C ILE A 125 10.14 -4.06 16.76
N ALA A 126 8.92 -4.59 16.66
CA ALA A 126 8.57 -5.59 15.65
C ALA A 126 8.56 -5.00 14.22
N TYR A 127 9.65 -5.18 13.48
CA TYR A 127 9.76 -4.84 12.07
C TYR A 127 9.17 -5.95 11.20
N THR A 128 8.03 -5.71 10.54
CA THR A 128 7.35 -6.73 9.75
C THR A 128 7.75 -6.69 8.27
N GLU A 129 8.18 -7.83 7.74
CA GLU A 129 8.51 -7.99 6.34
C GLU A 129 8.04 -9.35 5.82
N THR A 130 7.55 -9.40 4.57
CA THR A 130 7.04 -10.63 3.97
C THR A 130 7.18 -10.65 2.45
N GLY A 131 7.03 -11.81 1.83
CA GLY A 131 6.93 -11.93 0.38
C GLY A 131 5.56 -11.46 -0.15
N LEU A 132 5.52 -10.96 -1.38
CA LEU A 132 4.31 -10.41 -2.01
C LEU A 132 3.11 -11.39 -1.98
N LEU A 133 3.32 -12.62 -2.44
CA LEU A 133 2.26 -13.65 -2.45
C LEU A 133 1.80 -14.01 -1.03
N HIS A 134 2.73 -14.12 -0.10
CA HIS A 134 2.39 -14.40 1.29
C HIS A 134 1.57 -13.27 1.92
N SER A 135 1.89 -12.02 1.61
CA SER A 135 1.12 -10.86 2.05
C SER A 135 -0.34 -10.92 1.59
N TYR A 136 -0.59 -11.23 0.31
CA TYR A 136 -1.95 -11.40 -0.18
C TYR A 136 -2.64 -12.59 0.48
N ALA A 137 -1.92 -13.69 0.70
CA ALA A 137 -2.48 -14.84 1.39
C ALA A 137 -2.90 -14.49 2.82
N ILE A 138 -2.15 -13.64 3.54
CA ILE A 138 -2.57 -13.10 4.86
C ILE A 138 -3.88 -12.33 4.72
N VAL A 139 -3.97 -11.40 3.75
CA VAL A 139 -5.17 -10.58 3.55
C VAL A 139 -6.39 -11.42 3.22
N VAL A 140 -6.27 -12.35 2.27
CA VAL A 140 -7.38 -13.25 1.88
C VAL A 140 -7.80 -14.14 3.04
N ARG A 141 -6.84 -14.74 3.77
CA ARG A 141 -7.16 -15.53 4.97
C ARG A 141 -7.90 -14.71 6.01
N TYR A 142 -7.45 -13.49 6.30
CA TYR A 142 -8.11 -12.62 7.27
C TYR A 142 -9.52 -12.25 6.83
N LEU A 143 -9.71 -11.88 5.56
CA LEU A 143 -11.04 -11.59 4.98
C LEU A 143 -11.96 -12.81 5.04
N ASN A 144 -11.45 -14.02 4.78
CA ASN A 144 -12.21 -15.24 4.94
C ASN A 144 -12.55 -15.51 6.41
N THR A 145 -11.63 -15.27 7.34
CA THR A 145 -11.91 -15.43 8.77
C THR A 145 -13.03 -14.50 9.21
N VAL A 146 -12.95 -13.19 8.93
CA VAL A 146 -13.99 -12.25 9.37
C VAL A 146 -15.29 -12.38 8.57
N GLY A 147 -15.18 -12.65 7.26
CA GLY A 147 -16.33 -12.78 6.37
C GLY A 147 -17.11 -14.08 6.57
N LEU A 148 -16.42 -15.21 6.83
CA LEU A 148 -17.06 -16.50 7.11
C LEU A 148 -17.43 -16.66 8.58
N ALA A 149 -16.68 -16.07 9.53
CA ALA A 149 -17.12 -16.05 10.93
C ALA A 149 -18.40 -15.22 11.12
N ALA A 150 -18.64 -14.23 10.25
CA ALA A 150 -19.92 -13.52 10.19
C ALA A 150 -21.02 -14.28 9.42
N ALA A 151 -20.69 -15.41 8.76
CA ALA A 151 -21.63 -16.15 7.93
C ALA A 151 -22.47 -17.17 8.72
N ASP A 152 -22.07 -17.54 9.94
CA ASP A 152 -22.90 -18.35 10.83
C ASP A 152 -23.46 -17.50 11.98
N PRO A 153 -24.68 -16.93 11.82
CA PRO A 153 -25.32 -16.14 12.85
C PRO A 153 -25.69 -16.97 14.11
N PHE A 154 -25.51 -18.29 14.09
CA PHE A 154 -25.82 -19.19 15.20
C PHE A 154 -24.57 -19.64 15.99
N THR A 155 -23.37 -19.24 15.59
CA THR A 155 -22.18 -19.55 16.40
C THR A 155 -22.13 -18.63 17.63
N CYS A 156 -22.52 -19.16 18.78
CA CYS A 156 -22.34 -18.48 20.07
C CYS A 156 -20.83 -18.47 20.43
N PRO A 157 -20.17 -17.29 20.54
CA PRO A 157 -18.74 -17.20 20.82
C PRO A 157 -18.33 -17.91 22.12
N VAL A 158 -19.22 -17.85 23.13
CA VAL A 158 -19.01 -18.45 24.46
C VAL A 158 -19.01 -19.98 24.39
N ALA A 159 -19.82 -20.60 23.53
CA ALA A 159 -19.87 -22.06 23.40
C ALA A 159 -18.60 -22.66 22.78
N GLY A 160 -17.79 -21.87 22.07
CA GLY A 160 -16.51 -22.29 21.51
C GLY A 160 -15.35 -22.30 22.52
N GLU A 161 -15.41 -21.48 23.57
CA GLU A 161 -14.39 -21.42 24.63
C GLU A 161 -14.43 -22.64 25.56
N TYR A 162 -15.62 -23.18 25.83
CA TYR A 162 -15.82 -24.32 26.73
C TYR A 162 -15.76 -25.71 26.04
N ARG A 163 -15.53 -25.76 24.73
CA ARG A 163 -15.53 -27.01 23.95
C ARG A 163 -14.13 -27.49 23.52
N ARG A 164 -13.07 -26.98 24.17
CA ARG A 164 -11.68 -27.46 24.00
C ARG A 164 -11.30 -28.43 25.09
#